data_AF-F4X8F7-F1
#
_entry.id   AF-F4X8F7-F1
#
_cell.length_a   1.000
_cell.length_b   1.000
_cell.length_c   1.000
_cell.angle_alpha   90.00
_cell.angle_beta   90.00
_cell.angle_gamma   90.00
#
_symmetry.space_group_name_H-M   'P 1'
#
loop_
_entity.id
_entity.type
_entity.pdbx_description
1 polymer ?
#
loop_
_entity_poly.entity_id
_entity_poly.type
_entity_poly.pdbx_seq_one_letter_code
_entity_poly.pdbx_strand_id
1 'polypeptide(L)'
;MLLQRLYRITNCNRILRRAVLYKNIHPVRKWENNMHIFRKLTIMSPFTVMGIWGFIKSNSDDKTQIAIKELLAKADTLFDQGNYRNIYNLLSNYKDSKDVEILWRLSRAIYKMSEIASDVEAQKLTYEGYDLLCKALDIQEDHYALHKWISIFLNKKSILEGTKTHIKESYNIKKHMLRALELNPSDATLLYMLGSWCYEVSNLTWYQRKIASVVFGEPPTSTFEEALMYHEAAEKTDPNFYSHNLLMLGKTYLKLNRTEDAIKYFKKTAEFPAKNDEDQQAKQEAQKILNSISK
;
A
#
# COMPACT_ATOMS: atom_id res chain seq x y z
N MET A 1 -25.86 -12.06 5.09
CA MET A 1 -24.38 -12.01 5.03
C MET A 1 -23.81 -11.84 3.61
N LEU A 2 -24.20 -12.66 2.61
CA LEU A 2 -23.69 -12.54 1.23
C LEU A 2 -24.02 -11.19 0.54
N LEU A 3 -25.23 -10.68 0.72
CA LEU A 3 -25.66 -9.39 0.14
C LEU A 3 -24.88 -8.19 0.68
N GLN A 4 -24.55 -8.17 1.98
CA GLN A 4 -23.72 -7.12 2.58
C GLN A 4 -22.27 -7.17 2.08
N ARG A 5 -21.73 -8.37 1.82
CA ARG A 5 -20.39 -8.54 1.24
C ARG A 5 -20.34 -8.07 -0.22
N LEU A 6 -21.35 -8.41 -1.04
CA LEU A 6 -21.46 -7.94 -2.42
C LEU A 6 -21.67 -6.42 -2.51
N TYR A 7 -22.47 -5.85 -1.60
CA TYR A 7 -22.66 -4.40 -1.50
C TYR A 7 -21.36 -3.66 -1.15
N ARG A 8 -20.54 -4.20 -0.23
CA ARG A 8 -19.24 -3.61 0.13
C ARG A 8 -18.22 -3.68 -1.02
N ILE A 9 -18.16 -4.80 -1.74
CA ILE A 9 -17.28 -4.97 -2.91
C ILE A 9 -17.66 -3.97 -4.02
N THR A 10 -18.95 -3.75 -4.24
CA THR A 10 -19.43 -2.78 -5.23
C THR A 10 -19.18 -1.34 -4.79
N ASN A 11 -19.21 -1.03 -3.48
CA ASN A 11 -18.92 0.30 -2.97
C ASN A 11 -17.44 0.68 -3.08
N CYS A 12 -16.51 -0.18 -2.63
CA CYS A 12 -15.07 0.04 -2.77
C CYS A 12 -14.66 0.25 -4.25
N ASN A 13 -15.27 -0.52 -5.17
CA ASN A 13 -15.09 -0.33 -6.61
C ASN A 13 -15.78 0.92 -7.18
N ARG A 14 -16.88 1.39 -6.58
CA ARG A 14 -17.62 2.60 -7.00
C ARG A 14 -16.90 3.88 -6.61
N ILE A 15 -16.24 3.89 -5.44
CA ILE A 15 -15.40 4.98 -4.95
C ILE A 15 -14.26 5.25 -5.95
N LEU A 16 -13.55 4.19 -6.37
CA LEU A 16 -12.54 4.26 -7.43
C LEU A 16 -13.04 4.85 -8.76
N ARG A 17 -14.32 4.66 -9.14
CA ARG A 17 -14.88 5.23 -10.38
C ARG A 17 -15.12 6.74 -10.29
N ARG A 18 -15.35 7.29 -9.09
CA ARG A 18 -15.60 8.74 -8.90
C ARG A 18 -14.30 9.55 -8.95
N ALA A 19 -13.22 9.03 -8.39
CA ALA A 19 -11.89 9.65 -8.47
C ALA A 19 -11.36 9.74 -9.92
N VAL A 20 -11.63 8.73 -10.77
CA VAL A 20 -11.12 8.63 -12.15
C VAL A 20 -11.74 9.67 -13.11
N LEU A 21 -12.89 10.26 -12.79
CA LEU A 21 -13.47 11.34 -13.61
C LEU A 21 -12.69 12.67 -13.49
N TYR A 22 -11.80 12.80 -12.51
CA TYR A 22 -10.88 13.92 -12.38
C TYR A 22 -9.45 13.48 -12.70
N LYS A 23 -9.01 13.83 -13.93
CA LYS A 23 -7.63 13.81 -14.46
C LYS A 23 -7.31 12.68 -15.44
N ASN A 24 -7.60 13.00 -16.70
CA ASN A 24 -6.73 12.63 -17.80
C ASN A 24 -5.40 13.42 -17.71
N ILE A 25 -4.28 12.70 -17.95
CA ILE A 25 -3.04 13.14 -18.64
C ILE A 25 -1.76 13.59 -17.83
N HIS A 26 -0.62 12.96 -18.21
CA HIS A 26 0.81 13.40 -18.30
C HIS A 26 1.87 13.16 -17.19
N PRO A 27 3.18 13.04 -17.58
CA PRO A 27 4.23 12.40 -16.79
C PRO A 27 4.72 13.28 -15.65
N VAL A 28 5.19 12.62 -14.59
CA VAL A 28 5.65 13.18 -13.32
C VAL A 28 6.64 14.33 -13.54
N ARG A 29 6.19 15.56 -13.24
CA ARG A 29 6.98 16.80 -13.34
C ARG A 29 7.64 17.12 -12.00
N LYS A 30 8.91 17.54 -12.12
CA LYS A 30 9.92 17.94 -11.13
C LYS A 30 9.39 18.82 -9.98
N TRP A 31 9.86 18.53 -8.77
CA TRP A 31 9.47 19.13 -7.48
C TRP A 31 10.28 20.40 -7.20
N GLU A 32 9.61 21.56 -7.02
CA GLU A 32 10.19 22.77 -6.43
C GLU A 32 9.18 23.42 -5.46
N ASN A 33 9.70 23.82 -4.29
CA ASN A 33 8.99 24.42 -3.16
C ASN A 33 8.57 25.86 -3.46
N ASN A 34 7.39 26.30 -2.99
CA ASN A 34 7.20 27.62 -2.36
C ASN A 34 5.80 27.78 -1.73
N MET A 35 5.81 28.06 -0.42
CA MET A 35 4.68 28.44 0.41
C MET A 35 4.36 29.93 0.20
N HIS A 36 3.11 30.28 -0.09
CA HIS A 36 2.61 31.63 0.18
C HIS A 36 1.25 31.61 0.88
N ILE A 37 1.27 32.22 2.06
CA ILE A 37 0.18 32.41 3.00
C ILE A 37 -0.69 33.58 2.51
N PHE A 38 -1.98 33.34 2.28
CA PHE A 38 -2.95 34.42 2.10
C PHE A 38 -3.73 34.67 3.39
N ARG A 39 -3.42 35.79 4.05
CA ARG A 39 -4.24 36.42 5.10
C ARG A 39 -5.60 36.83 4.51
N LYS A 40 -6.71 36.37 5.09
CA LYS A 40 -8.03 36.99 4.89
C LYS A 40 -8.41 37.83 6.11
N LEU A 41 -8.71 39.09 5.81
CA LEU A 41 -9.12 40.18 6.70
C LEU A 41 -10.45 39.88 7.39
N THR A 42 -10.53 40.15 8.68
CA THR A 42 -11.71 40.05 9.54
C THR A 42 -12.49 41.38 9.48
N ILE A 43 -13.79 41.36 9.18
CA ILE A 43 -14.70 42.48 9.48
C ILE A 43 -15.57 42.02 10.65
N MET A 44 -15.32 42.58 11.83
CA MET A 44 -16.11 42.36 13.04
C MET A 44 -17.34 43.27 13.03
N SER A 45 -18.50 42.74 13.40
CA SER A 45 -19.65 43.53 13.86
C SER A 45 -19.95 43.21 15.33
N PRO A 46 -20.46 44.16 16.14
CA PRO A 46 -20.43 44.04 17.59
C PRO A 46 -21.82 43.66 18.14
N PHE A 47 -22.02 42.40 18.50
CA PHE A 47 -23.09 42.03 19.44
C PHE A 47 -22.64 40.89 20.34
N THR A 48 -22.14 41.25 21.52
CA THR A 48 -21.97 40.35 22.66
C THR A 48 -23.26 40.29 23.46
N VAL A 49 -23.90 39.11 23.48
CA VAL A 49 -24.70 38.66 24.62
C VAL A 49 -24.34 37.20 24.92
N MET A 50 -23.88 37.01 26.15
CA MET A 50 -23.68 35.80 26.93
C MET A 50 -24.26 34.48 26.39
N GLY A 51 -23.34 33.53 26.21
CA GLY A 51 -23.61 32.10 26.27
C GLY A 51 -22.33 31.36 26.64
N ILE A 52 -22.14 31.08 27.93
CA ILE A 52 -21.07 30.22 28.45
C ILE A 52 -21.39 28.77 28.03
N TRP A 53 -21.18 28.47 26.75
CA TRP A 53 -21.31 27.15 26.16
C TRP A 53 -20.12 26.80 25.25
N GLY A 54 -19.04 27.59 25.34
CA GLY A 54 -17.83 27.47 24.51
C GLY A 54 -16.57 26.98 25.21
N PHE A 55 -16.55 26.83 26.54
CA PHE A 55 -15.33 26.51 27.30
C PHE A 55 -15.26 25.11 27.94
N ILE A 56 -16.35 24.33 27.91
CA ILE A 56 -16.37 22.96 28.48
C ILE A 56 -16.12 21.89 27.40
N LYS A 57 -16.49 22.17 26.14
CA LYS A 57 -16.34 21.21 25.02
C LYS A 57 -14.90 21.08 24.50
N SER A 58 -14.12 22.16 24.52
CA SER A 58 -12.72 22.12 24.05
C SER A 58 -11.83 21.22 24.91
N ASN A 59 -12.01 21.27 26.24
CA ASN A 59 -11.16 20.54 27.18
C ASN A 59 -11.43 19.01 27.18
N SER A 60 -12.66 18.57 26.83
CA SER A 60 -12.99 17.14 26.68
C SER A 60 -12.52 16.57 25.35
N ASP A 61 -12.68 17.34 24.26
CA ASP A 61 -12.28 16.93 22.92
C ASP A 61 -10.75 16.84 22.82
N ASP A 62 -10.02 17.80 23.42
CA ASP A 62 -8.55 17.78 23.50
C ASP A 62 -8.04 16.59 24.30
N LYS A 63 -8.62 16.31 25.48
CA LYS A 63 -8.25 15.13 26.29
C LYS A 63 -8.49 13.82 25.55
N THR A 64 -9.59 13.72 24.80
CA THR A 64 -9.92 12.53 24.01
C THR A 64 -8.93 12.36 22.85
N GLN A 65 -8.60 13.45 22.14
CA GLN A 65 -7.60 13.42 21.07
C GLN A 65 -6.20 13.06 21.58
N ILE A 66 -5.81 13.55 22.77
CA ILE A 66 -4.55 13.20 23.42
C ILE A 66 -4.53 11.70 23.73
N ALA A 67 -5.60 11.16 24.33
CA ALA A 67 -5.70 9.74 24.64
C ALA A 67 -5.65 8.85 23.37
N ILE A 68 -6.27 9.27 22.28
CA ILE A 68 -6.18 8.56 20.99
C ILE A 68 -4.74 8.61 20.46
N LYS A 69 -4.07 9.77 20.49
CA LYS A 69 -2.66 9.88 20.05
C LYS A 69 -1.74 8.96 20.84
N GLU A 70 -1.90 8.89 22.16
CA GLU A 70 -1.15 7.97 23.02
C GLU A 70 -1.44 6.50 22.69
N LEU A 71 -2.70 6.16 22.46
CA LEU A 71 -3.12 4.83 22.02
C LEU A 71 -2.46 4.43 20.69
N LEU A 72 -2.46 5.33 19.70
CA LEU A 72 -1.84 5.10 18.39
C LEU A 72 -0.31 4.98 18.51
N ALA A 73 0.34 5.84 19.29
CA ALA A 73 1.78 5.77 19.53
C ALA A 73 2.19 4.44 20.20
N LYS A 74 1.37 3.94 21.14
CA LYS A 74 1.55 2.62 21.75
C LYS A 74 1.39 1.50 20.73
N ALA A 75 0.39 1.59 19.83
CA ALA A 75 0.20 0.61 18.77
C ALA A 75 1.37 0.60 17.77
N ASP A 76 1.90 1.76 17.41
CA ASP A 76 3.07 1.90 16.54
C ASP A 76 4.33 1.31 17.21
N THR A 77 4.55 1.58 18.50
CA THR A 77 5.65 0.99 19.27
C THR A 77 5.57 -0.54 19.32
N LEU A 78 4.37 -1.09 19.56
CA LEU A 78 4.15 -2.54 19.55
C LEU A 78 4.37 -3.15 18.16
N PHE A 79 4.12 -2.37 17.09
CA PHE A 79 4.37 -2.80 15.72
C PHE A 79 5.86 -2.96 15.45
N ASP A 80 6.66 -1.99 15.87
CA ASP A 80 8.12 -2.02 15.73
C ASP A 80 8.75 -3.18 16.54
N GLN A 81 8.10 -3.58 17.63
CA GLN A 81 8.48 -4.75 18.45
C GLN A 81 7.99 -6.09 17.88
N GLY A 82 7.25 -6.10 16.76
CA GLY A 82 6.66 -7.31 16.18
C GLY A 82 5.50 -7.91 16.97
N ASN A 83 4.94 -7.18 17.95
CA ASN A 83 3.91 -7.69 18.86
C ASN A 83 2.49 -7.44 18.33
N TYR A 84 2.18 -8.04 17.18
CA TYR A 84 0.95 -7.78 16.44
C TYR A 84 -0.32 -8.20 17.18
N ARG A 85 -0.25 -9.27 17.99
CA ARG A 85 -1.40 -9.74 18.78
C ARG A 85 -1.79 -8.73 19.87
N ASN A 86 -0.82 -8.06 20.49
CA ASN A 86 -1.12 -7.02 21.46
C ASN A 86 -1.73 -5.78 20.80
N ILE A 87 -1.33 -5.43 19.57
CA ILE A 87 -2.00 -4.36 18.80
C ILE A 87 -3.46 -4.74 18.52
N TYR A 88 -3.71 -5.98 18.09
CA TYR A 88 -5.07 -6.46 17.87
C TYR A 88 -5.92 -6.35 19.13
N ASN A 89 -5.42 -6.82 20.27
CA ASN A 89 -6.14 -6.74 21.55
C ASN A 89 -6.38 -5.29 21.97
N LEU A 90 -5.41 -4.41 21.74
CA LEU A 90 -5.47 -2.98 22.07
C LEU A 90 -6.51 -2.23 21.23
N LEU A 91 -6.57 -2.50 19.92
CA LEU A 91 -7.38 -1.73 18.96
C LEU A 91 -8.70 -2.41 18.60
N SER A 92 -8.90 -3.70 18.89
CA SER A 92 -10.10 -4.45 18.47
C SER A 92 -11.40 -3.90 19.05
N ASN A 93 -11.36 -3.31 20.25
CA ASN A 93 -12.50 -2.64 20.87
C ASN A 93 -12.95 -1.37 20.12
N TYR A 94 -12.14 -0.89 19.18
CA TYR A 94 -12.38 0.32 18.39
C TYR A 94 -12.70 -0.01 16.92
N LYS A 95 -13.00 -1.27 16.57
CA LYS A 95 -13.36 -1.69 15.19
C LYS A 95 -14.58 -0.98 14.61
N ASP A 96 -15.50 -0.57 15.48
CA ASP A 96 -16.70 0.18 15.10
C ASP A 96 -16.53 1.69 15.30
N SER A 97 -15.33 2.13 15.68
CA SER A 97 -14.98 3.55 15.64
C SER A 97 -14.97 4.04 14.18
N LYS A 98 -15.25 5.33 13.99
CA LYS A 98 -15.08 5.99 12.70
C LYS A 98 -13.68 6.58 12.52
N ASP A 99 -12.73 6.19 13.36
CA ASP A 99 -11.38 6.73 13.34
C ASP A 99 -10.51 5.90 12.38
N VAL A 100 -10.22 6.48 11.22
CA VAL A 100 -9.46 5.81 10.16
C VAL A 100 -8.03 5.47 10.60
N GLU A 101 -7.44 6.24 11.50
CA GLU A 101 -6.06 6.03 12.00
C GLU A 101 -5.96 4.77 12.85
N ILE A 102 -7.02 4.45 13.59
CA ILE A 102 -7.16 3.19 14.32
C ILE A 102 -7.38 2.03 13.35
N LEU A 103 -8.32 2.18 12.41
CA LEU A 103 -8.74 1.09 11.54
C LEU A 103 -7.61 0.59 10.65
N TRP A 104 -6.80 1.47 10.05
CA TRP A 104 -5.70 1.03 9.20
C TRP A 104 -4.56 0.38 10.00
N ARG A 105 -4.27 0.86 11.22
CA ARG A 105 -3.26 0.24 12.10
C ARG A 105 -3.69 -1.13 12.60
N LEU A 106 -4.97 -1.29 12.93
CA LEU A 106 -5.54 -2.58 13.26
C LEU A 106 -5.44 -3.54 12.08
N SER A 107 -5.84 -3.11 10.88
CA SER A 107 -5.72 -3.94 9.67
C SER A 107 -4.26 -4.31 9.35
N ARG A 108 -3.31 -3.39 9.54
CA ARG A 108 -1.88 -3.68 9.43
C ARG A 108 -1.42 -4.79 10.37
N ALA A 109 -1.85 -4.77 11.63
CA ALA A 109 -1.54 -5.82 12.60
C ALA A 109 -2.19 -7.16 12.21
N ILE A 110 -3.45 -7.13 11.76
CA ILE A 110 -4.16 -8.31 11.23
C ILE A 110 -3.41 -8.93 10.05
N TYR A 111 -2.89 -8.10 9.14
CA TYR A 111 -2.08 -8.57 8.01
C TYR A 111 -0.86 -9.34 8.50
N LYS A 112 -0.08 -8.77 9.43
CA LYS A 112 1.10 -9.43 9.98
C LYS A 112 0.76 -10.74 10.72
N MET A 113 -0.34 -10.77 11.48
CA MET A 113 -0.84 -12.01 12.08
C MET A 113 -1.20 -13.06 11.02
N SER A 114 -1.75 -12.65 9.88
CA SER A 114 -2.09 -13.56 8.78
C SER A 114 -0.89 -14.12 8.01
N GLU A 115 0.32 -13.57 8.19
CA GLU A 115 1.55 -14.11 7.57
C GLU A 115 2.12 -15.30 8.36
N ILE A 116 1.79 -15.40 9.65
CA ILE A 116 2.28 -16.45 10.56
C ILE A 116 1.19 -17.44 11.00
N ALA A 117 -0.05 -17.24 10.55
CA ALA A 117 -1.19 -18.08 10.89
C ALA A 117 -1.30 -19.30 9.97
N SER A 118 -2.05 -20.32 10.39
CA SER A 118 -2.44 -21.43 9.50
C SER A 118 -3.32 -20.94 8.36
N ASP A 119 -3.34 -21.65 7.23
CA ASP A 119 -4.05 -21.22 6.01
C ASP A 119 -5.50 -20.79 6.25
N VAL A 120 -6.24 -21.57 7.06
CA VAL A 120 -7.65 -21.29 7.39
C VAL A 120 -7.78 -19.98 8.19
N GLU A 121 -6.87 -19.74 9.13
CA GLU A 121 -6.91 -18.53 9.96
C GLU A 121 -6.37 -17.32 9.20
N ALA A 122 -5.31 -17.49 8.42
CA ALA A 122 -4.79 -16.49 7.51
C ALA A 122 -5.86 -16.00 6.52
N GLN A 123 -6.69 -16.91 6.00
CA GLN A 123 -7.82 -16.55 5.15
C GLN A 123 -8.82 -15.68 5.90
N LYS A 124 -9.25 -16.06 7.11
CA LYS A 124 -10.20 -15.26 7.92
C LYS A 124 -9.66 -13.87 8.22
N LEU A 125 -8.41 -13.77 8.69
CA LEU A 125 -7.74 -12.51 8.97
C LEU A 125 -7.63 -11.63 7.72
N THR A 126 -7.34 -12.22 6.56
CA THR A 126 -7.29 -11.49 5.28
C THR A 126 -8.64 -10.85 4.97
N TYR A 127 -9.74 -11.59 5.10
CA TYR A 127 -11.08 -11.02 4.87
C TYR A 127 -11.46 -9.98 5.93
N GLU A 128 -11.12 -10.20 7.21
CA GLU A 128 -11.40 -9.26 8.30
C GLU A 128 -10.71 -7.90 8.06
N GLY A 129 -9.40 -7.92 7.81
CA GLY A 129 -8.64 -6.69 7.60
C GLY A 129 -9.06 -5.93 6.35
N TYR A 130 -9.41 -6.64 5.27
CA TYR A 130 -9.95 -6.03 4.05
C TYR A 130 -11.31 -5.35 4.30
N ASP A 131 -12.23 -6.04 5.00
CA ASP A 131 -13.55 -5.48 5.31
C ASP A 131 -13.46 -4.23 6.20
N LEU A 132 -12.54 -4.22 7.18
CA LEU A 132 -12.27 -3.04 8.01
C LEU A 132 -11.79 -1.85 7.18
N LEU A 133 -10.88 -2.08 6.24
CA LEU A 133 -10.35 -1.01 5.38
C LEU A 133 -11.40 -0.48 4.40
N CYS A 134 -12.28 -1.33 3.84
CA CYS A 134 -13.37 -0.84 3.00
C CYS A 134 -14.34 0.05 3.79
N LYS A 135 -14.63 -0.28 5.06
CA LYS A 135 -15.42 0.62 5.94
C LYS A 135 -14.69 1.94 6.19
N ALA A 136 -13.37 1.89 6.42
CA ALA A 136 -12.58 3.10 6.64
C ALA A 136 -12.55 3.99 5.39
N LEU A 137 -12.48 3.40 4.20
CA LEU A 137 -12.51 4.13 2.92
C LEU A 137 -13.85 4.82 2.68
N ASP A 138 -14.97 4.20 3.09
CA ASP A 138 -16.30 4.84 3.06
C ASP A 138 -16.37 6.08 3.97
N ILE A 139 -15.49 6.20 4.98
CA ILE A 139 -15.41 7.34 5.91
C ILE A 139 -14.50 8.44 5.36
N GLN A 140 -13.29 8.07 4.94
CA GLN A 140 -12.31 9.00 4.37
C GLN A 140 -11.63 8.37 3.15
N GLU A 141 -12.08 8.75 1.96
CA GLU A 141 -11.52 8.26 0.70
C GLU A 141 -10.06 8.73 0.52
N ASP A 142 -9.77 10.00 0.80
CA ASP A 142 -8.46 10.61 0.55
C ASP A 142 -7.47 10.37 1.71
N HIS A 143 -7.16 9.09 1.97
CA HIS A 143 -6.18 8.69 2.98
C HIS A 143 -5.15 7.69 2.41
N TYR A 144 -3.88 8.09 2.36
CA TYR A 144 -2.81 7.30 1.73
C TYR A 144 -2.70 5.89 2.34
N ALA A 145 -2.73 5.78 3.67
CA ALA A 145 -2.59 4.49 4.36
C ALA A 145 -3.74 3.52 4.03
N LEU A 146 -4.97 4.03 3.86
CA LEU A 146 -6.11 3.19 3.48
C LEU A 146 -5.91 2.62 2.08
N HIS A 147 -5.56 3.46 1.10
CA HIS A 147 -5.27 2.98 -0.24
C HIS A 147 -4.08 2.00 -0.26
N LYS A 148 -3.00 2.26 0.48
CA LYS A 148 -1.87 1.33 0.62
C LYS A 148 -2.32 -0.02 1.15
N TRP A 149 -2.97 -0.05 2.31
CA TRP A 149 -3.38 -1.31 2.95
C TRP A 149 -4.47 -2.04 2.15
N ILE A 150 -5.38 -1.33 1.49
CA ILE A 150 -6.36 -1.95 0.59
C ILE A 150 -5.66 -2.64 -0.57
N SER A 151 -4.64 -2.03 -1.18
CA SER A 151 -3.89 -2.67 -2.26
C SER A 151 -3.24 -3.99 -1.81
N ILE A 152 -2.64 -4.01 -0.62
CA ILE A 152 -1.99 -5.19 -0.02
C ILE A 152 -3.02 -6.29 0.29
N PHE A 153 -4.12 -5.95 0.95
CA PHE A 153 -5.17 -6.92 1.28
C PHE A 153 -5.91 -7.42 0.05
N LEU A 154 -6.19 -6.57 -0.93
CA LEU A 154 -6.83 -6.95 -2.18
C LEU A 154 -5.94 -7.91 -2.97
N ASN A 155 -4.62 -7.66 -2.99
CA ASN A 155 -3.65 -8.59 -3.56
C ASN A 155 -3.75 -9.97 -2.91
N LYS A 156 -3.58 -10.05 -1.58
CA LYS A 156 -3.64 -11.33 -0.83
C LYS A 156 -4.99 -12.04 -0.99
N LYS A 157 -6.10 -11.31 -0.85
CA LYS A 157 -7.47 -11.83 -1.01
C LYS A 157 -7.70 -12.39 -2.41
N SER A 158 -7.28 -11.67 -3.45
CA SER A 158 -7.53 -12.08 -4.83
C SER A 158 -6.74 -13.33 -5.23
N ILE A 159 -5.55 -13.54 -4.65
CA ILE A 159 -4.77 -14.78 -4.77
C ILE A 159 -5.53 -15.95 -4.14
N LEU A 160 -6.08 -15.76 -2.92
CA LEU A 160 -6.90 -16.78 -2.24
C LEU A 160 -8.17 -17.14 -3.04
N GLU A 161 -8.73 -16.18 -3.76
CA GLU A 161 -9.92 -16.35 -4.63
C GLU A 161 -9.59 -16.94 -6.01
N GLY A 162 -8.31 -17.23 -6.27
CA GLY A 162 -7.82 -17.91 -7.46
C GLY A 162 -7.34 -16.98 -8.57
N THR A 163 -6.53 -17.54 -9.48
CA THR A 163 -5.81 -16.82 -10.53
C THR A 163 -6.70 -15.91 -11.37
N LYS A 164 -7.91 -16.35 -11.75
CA LYS A 164 -8.83 -15.52 -12.56
C LYS A 164 -9.25 -14.25 -11.81
N THR A 165 -9.54 -14.37 -10.52
CA THR A 165 -9.91 -13.24 -9.66
C THR A 165 -8.71 -12.33 -9.44
N HIS A 166 -7.52 -12.89 -9.20
CA HIS A 166 -6.29 -12.13 -9.07
C HIS A 166 -5.99 -11.27 -10.29
N ILE A 167 -6.06 -11.83 -11.51
CA ILE A 167 -5.85 -11.06 -12.73
C ILE A 167 -6.91 -9.95 -12.86
N LYS A 168 -8.16 -10.22 -12.47
CA LYS A 168 -9.23 -9.21 -12.49
C LYS A 168 -8.98 -8.05 -11.56
N GLU A 169 -8.58 -8.34 -10.33
CA GLU A 169 -8.36 -7.33 -9.31
C GLU A 169 -7.01 -6.61 -9.46
N SER A 170 -6.07 -7.15 -10.25
CA SER A 170 -4.76 -6.55 -10.53
C SER A 170 -4.84 -5.07 -10.93
N TYR A 171 -5.82 -4.69 -11.74
CA TYR A 171 -6.07 -3.29 -12.11
C TYR A 171 -6.51 -2.42 -10.92
N ASN A 172 -7.38 -2.95 -10.06
CA ASN A 172 -7.86 -2.23 -8.87
C ASN A 172 -6.74 -2.10 -7.83
N ILE A 173 -5.90 -3.13 -7.69
CA ILE A 173 -4.70 -3.09 -6.86
C ILE A 173 -3.78 -1.96 -7.33
N LYS A 174 -3.47 -1.89 -8.64
CA LYS A 174 -2.68 -0.79 -9.22
C LYS A 174 -3.29 0.58 -8.96
N LYS A 175 -4.61 0.74 -9.12
CA LYS A 175 -5.29 2.02 -8.85
C LYS A 175 -5.13 2.46 -7.39
N HIS A 176 -5.28 1.53 -6.43
CA HIS A 176 -5.06 1.85 -5.03
C HIS A 176 -3.59 2.20 -4.75
N MET A 177 -2.62 1.51 -5.34
CA MET A 177 -1.20 1.86 -5.20
C MET A 177 -0.89 3.26 -5.73
N LEU A 178 -1.38 3.59 -6.93
CA LEU A 178 -1.20 4.92 -7.52
C LEU A 178 -1.86 6.01 -6.68
N ARG A 179 -3.10 5.78 -6.22
CA ARG A 179 -3.80 6.75 -5.37
C ARG A 179 -3.09 6.98 -4.05
N ALA A 180 -2.53 5.93 -3.45
CA ALA A 180 -1.73 6.08 -2.24
C ALA A 180 -0.46 6.91 -2.47
N LEU A 181 0.22 6.73 -3.61
CA LEU A 181 1.39 7.54 -3.98
C LEU A 181 1.06 8.99 -4.36
N GLU A 182 -0.12 9.24 -4.95
CA GLU A 182 -0.60 10.61 -5.16
C GLU A 182 -0.75 11.37 -3.84
N LEU A 183 -1.20 10.68 -2.79
CA LEU A 183 -1.42 11.24 -1.46
C LEU A 183 -0.15 11.25 -0.60
N ASN A 184 0.76 10.29 -0.80
CA ASN A 184 2.05 10.20 -0.13
C ASN A 184 3.13 9.66 -1.11
N PRO A 185 3.85 10.53 -1.82
CA PRO A 185 4.76 10.13 -2.90
C PRO A 185 6.05 9.46 -2.42
N SER A 186 6.36 9.50 -1.13
CA SER A 186 7.63 9.03 -0.56
C SER A 186 7.53 7.64 0.06
N ASP A 187 6.63 6.78 -0.44
CA ASP A 187 6.47 5.42 0.05
C ASP A 187 7.23 4.41 -0.82
N ALA A 188 8.44 4.05 -0.38
CA ALA A 188 9.32 3.11 -1.09
C ALA A 188 8.67 1.73 -1.30
N THR A 189 7.82 1.28 -0.35
CA THR A 189 7.10 0.00 -0.50
C THR A 189 6.13 0.04 -1.68
N LEU A 190 5.36 1.12 -1.83
CA LEU A 190 4.41 1.26 -2.93
C LEU A 190 5.12 1.38 -4.29
N LEU A 191 6.25 2.09 -4.34
CA LEU A 191 7.09 2.18 -5.53
C LEU A 191 7.61 0.80 -5.92
N TYR A 192 8.13 0.02 -4.97
CA TYR A 192 8.52 -1.37 -5.22
C TYR A 192 7.36 -2.22 -5.74
N MET A 193 6.18 -2.16 -5.10
CA MET A 193 5.02 -2.94 -5.52
C MET A 193 4.55 -2.57 -6.93
N LEU A 194 4.61 -1.28 -7.33
CA LEU A 194 4.32 -0.86 -8.69
C LEU A 194 5.37 -1.35 -9.69
N GLY A 195 6.65 -1.32 -9.33
CA GLY A 195 7.72 -1.90 -10.14
C GLY A 195 7.49 -3.38 -10.39
N SER A 196 7.16 -4.13 -9.34
CA SER A 196 6.84 -5.56 -9.43
C SER A 196 5.62 -5.81 -10.30
N TRP A 197 4.56 -5.00 -10.16
CA TRP A 197 3.38 -5.08 -11.02
C TRP A 197 3.75 -4.87 -12.50
N CYS A 198 4.56 -3.86 -12.80
CA CYS A 198 5.00 -3.57 -14.17
C CYS A 198 5.84 -4.74 -14.71
N TYR A 199 6.79 -5.23 -13.92
CA TYR A 199 7.63 -6.37 -14.29
C TYR A 199 6.81 -7.62 -14.59
N GLU A 200 5.87 -7.97 -13.71
CA GLU A 200 5.00 -9.13 -13.88
C GLU A 200 4.15 -9.03 -15.15
N VAL A 201 3.54 -7.87 -15.39
CA VAL A 201 2.73 -7.60 -16.58
C VAL A 201 3.56 -7.70 -17.86
N SER A 202 4.77 -7.12 -17.88
CA SER A 202 5.69 -7.22 -19.02
C SER A 202 6.16 -8.65 -19.26
N ASN A 203 6.35 -9.43 -18.18
CA ASN A 203 6.83 -10.81 -18.22
C ASN A 203 5.72 -11.84 -18.46
N LEU A 204 4.44 -11.43 -18.60
CA LEU A 204 3.35 -12.34 -18.95
C LEU A 204 3.60 -12.99 -20.32
N THR A 205 3.55 -14.32 -20.34
CA THR A 205 3.62 -15.12 -21.57
C THR A 205 2.39 -14.89 -22.45
N TRP A 206 2.51 -15.16 -23.76
CA TRP A 206 1.44 -14.97 -24.74
C TRP A 206 0.11 -15.66 -24.36
N TYR A 207 0.19 -16.85 -23.75
CA TYR A 207 -0.99 -17.60 -23.31
C TYR A 207 -1.63 -16.98 -22.06
N GLN A 208 -0.84 -16.50 -21.10
CA GLN A 208 -1.34 -15.77 -19.94
C GLN A 208 -2.02 -14.46 -20.37
N ARG A 209 -1.47 -13.76 -21.36
CA ARG A 209 -2.10 -12.58 -21.97
C ARG A 209 -3.44 -12.93 -22.63
N LYS A 210 -3.52 -14.07 -23.33
CA LYS A 210 -4.77 -14.52 -23.97
C LYS A 210 -5.87 -14.84 -22.95
N ILE A 211 -5.54 -15.47 -21.82
CA ILE A 211 -6.50 -15.67 -20.72
C ILE A 211 -6.98 -14.31 -20.19
N ALA A 212 -6.07 -13.37 -19.98
CA ALA A 212 -6.43 -12.02 -19.56
C ALA A 212 -7.35 -11.33 -20.59
N SER A 213 -7.04 -11.38 -21.90
CA SER A 213 -7.90 -10.82 -22.95
C SER A 213 -9.32 -11.40 -22.96
N VAL A 214 -9.46 -12.71 -22.75
CA VAL A 214 -10.79 -13.37 -22.71
C VAL A 214 -11.62 -12.88 -21.51
N VAL A 215 -10.99 -12.49 -20.41
CA VAL A 215 -11.69 -12.02 -19.19
C VAL A 215 -11.87 -10.49 -19.18
N PHE A 216 -10.97 -9.73 -19.81
CA PHE A 216 -10.88 -8.26 -19.68
C PHE A 216 -11.04 -7.49 -21.00
N GLY A 217 -11.17 -8.19 -22.14
CA GLY A 217 -11.03 -7.57 -23.46
C GLY A 217 -9.55 -7.33 -23.77
N GLU A 218 -8.99 -6.26 -23.21
CA GLU A 218 -7.57 -5.91 -23.37
C GLU A 218 -6.78 -6.19 -22.08
N PRO A 219 -5.70 -7.00 -22.15
CA PRO A 219 -4.88 -7.33 -21.00
C PRO A 219 -4.05 -6.10 -20.57
N PRO A 220 -3.65 -6.00 -19.29
CA PRO A 220 -2.83 -4.87 -18.86
C PRO A 220 -1.52 -4.89 -19.63
N THR A 221 -1.08 -3.69 -20.02
CA THR A 221 0.21 -3.50 -20.69
C THR A 221 1.13 -2.71 -19.78
N SER A 222 2.41 -3.09 -19.77
CA SER A 222 3.49 -2.37 -19.12
C SER A 222 4.82 -2.75 -19.76
N THR A 223 5.89 -2.05 -19.43
CA THR A 223 7.24 -2.27 -19.95
C THR A 223 8.25 -2.55 -18.84
N PHE A 224 9.36 -3.22 -19.18
CA PHE A 224 10.45 -3.42 -18.23
C PHE A 224 11.12 -2.08 -17.87
N GLU A 225 11.04 -1.08 -18.74
CA GLU A 225 11.47 0.30 -18.49
C GLU A 225 10.62 0.97 -17.40
N GLU A 226 9.30 0.81 -17.41
CA GLU A 226 8.43 1.29 -16.32
C GLU A 226 8.74 0.58 -15.00
N ALA A 227 8.96 -0.74 -15.05
CA ALA A 227 9.35 -1.50 -13.87
C ALA A 227 10.66 -0.97 -13.28
N LEU A 228 11.66 -0.73 -14.13
CA LEU A 228 12.95 -0.19 -13.73
C LEU A 228 12.79 1.19 -13.07
N MET A 229 12.03 2.08 -13.70
CA MET A 229 11.77 3.43 -13.19
C MET A 229 11.21 3.39 -11.76
N TYR A 230 10.23 2.52 -11.49
CA TYR A 230 9.63 2.41 -10.16
C TYR A 230 10.57 1.78 -9.13
N HIS A 231 11.32 0.72 -9.50
CA HIS A 231 12.29 0.11 -8.59
C HIS A 231 13.47 1.04 -8.25
N GLU A 232 13.96 1.82 -9.22
CA GLU A 232 14.98 2.85 -9.00
C GLU A 232 14.44 3.97 -8.12
N ALA A 233 13.18 4.39 -8.32
CA ALA A 233 12.53 5.37 -7.47
C ALA A 233 12.38 4.87 -6.02
N ALA A 234 12.04 3.59 -5.83
CA ALA A 234 11.97 2.98 -4.50
C ALA A 234 13.34 3.03 -3.79
N GLU A 235 14.40 2.60 -4.49
CA GLU A 235 15.76 2.60 -3.97
C GLU A 235 16.30 4.01 -3.70
N LYS A 236 15.90 5.00 -4.49
CA LYS A 236 16.25 6.41 -4.28
C LYS A 236 15.51 7.00 -3.07
N THR A 237 14.28 6.57 -2.83
CA THR A 237 13.42 7.08 -1.76
C THR A 237 13.90 6.58 -0.40
N ASP A 238 14.24 5.29 -0.30
CA ASP A 238 14.78 4.68 0.91
C ASP A 238 15.90 3.68 0.51
N PRO A 239 17.17 4.12 0.50
CA PRO A 239 18.28 3.27 0.05
C PRO A 239 18.44 2.01 0.90
N ASN A 240 18.61 0.86 0.24
CA ASN A 240 18.84 -0.43 0.88
C ASN A 240 17.71 -0.85 1.86
N PHE A 241 16.49 -0.37 1.65
CA PHE A 241 15.35 -0.66 2.53
C PHE A 241 14.83 -2.10 2.42
N TYR A 242 14.92 -2.70 1.23
CA TYR A 242 14.35 -4.03 0.96
C TYR A 242 15.20 -4.84 -0.03
N SER A 243 15.65 -6.01 0.43
CA SER A 243 16.48 -6.95 -0.34
C SER A 243 15.87 -7.34 -1.69
N HIS A 244 14.55 -7.55 -1.72
CA HIS A 244 13.82 -7.88 -2.93
C HIS A 244 13.74 -6.72 -3.93
N ASN A 245 13.78 -5.46 -3.49
CA ASN A 245 13.87 -4.34 -4.44
C ASN A 245 15.18 -4.39 -5.22
N LEU A 246 16.30 -4.65 -4.54
CA LEU A 246 17.61 -4.83 -5.18
C LEU A 246 17.61 -6.04 -6.13
N LEU A 247 17.00 -7.15 -5.72
CA LEU A 247 16.87 -8.33 -6.56
C LEU A 247 16.08 -8.03 -7.84
N MET A 248 14.96 -7.31 -7.70
CA MET A 248 14.11 -6.92 -8.82
C MET A 248 14.79 -5.90 -9.74
N LEU A 249 15.61 -4.98 -9.21
CA LEU A 249 16.49 -4.14 -10.03
C LEU A 249 17.41 -5.01 -10.89
N GLY A 250 18.13 -5.95 -10.29
CA GLY A 250 19.01 -6.88 -11.01
C GLY A 250 18.27 -7.65 -12.12
N LYS A 251 17.12 -8.24 -11.79
CA LYS A 251 16.27 -8.96 -12.76
C LYS A 251 15.78 -8.06 -13.90
N THR A 252 15.38 -6.83 -13.58
CA THR A 252 14.86 -5.88 -14.57
C THR A 252 15.95 -5.39 -15.51
N TYR A 253 17.14 -5.05 -15.00
CA TYR A 253 18.29 -4.72 -15.87
C TYR A 253 18.66 -5.88 -16.79
N LEU A 254 18.61 -7.13 -16.29
CA LEU A 254 18.89 -8.30 -17.12
C LEU A 254 17.87 -8.44 -18.27
N LYS A 255 16.58 -8.21 -18.00
CA LYS A 255 15.52 -8.18 -19.04
C LYS A 255 15.73 -7.09 -20.07
N LEU A 256 16.38 -5.99 -19.69
CA LEU A 256 16.76 -4.87 -20.55
C LEU A 256 18.13 -5.05 -21.21
N ASN A 257 18.75 -6.24 -21.11
CA ASN A 257 20.09 -6.54 -21.62
C ASN A 257 21.20 -5.63 -21.07
N ARG A 258 21.00 -5.06 -19.88
CA ARG A 258 21.99 -4.23 -19.15
C ARG A 258 22.73 -5.09 -18.13
N THR A 259 23.54 -6.02 -18.62
CA THR A 259 24.16 -7.08 -17.79
C THR A 259 25.08 -6.55 -16.70
N GLU A 260 25.85 -5.48 -16.96
CA GLU A 260 26.75 -4.89 -15.96
C GLU A 260 25.98 -4.32 -14.75
N ASP A 261 24.90 -3.57 -15.04
CA ASP A 261 23.99 -3.04 -14.01
C ASP A 261 23.30 -4.19 -13.26
N ALA A 262 22.87 -5.22 -13.98
CA ALA A 262 22.26 -6.40 -13.36
C ALA A 262 23.22 -7.06 -12.35
N ILE A 263 24.47 -7.31 -12.75
CA ILE A 263 25.52 -7.90 -11.89
C ILE A 263 25.74 -7.02 -10.65
N LYS A 264 25.82 -5.69 -10.82
CA LYS A 264 25.97 -4.74 -9.71
C LYS A 264 24.86 -4.92 -8.67
N TYR A 265 23.60 -4.98 -9.09
CA TYR A 265 22.49 -5.13 -8.16
C TYR A 265 22.38 -6.52 -7.56
N PHE A 266 22.67 -7.59 -8.31
CA PHE A 266 22.71 -8.93 -7.73
C PHE A 266 23.81 -9.09 -6.68
N LYS A 267 24.98 -8.46 -6.86
CA LYS A 267 26.04 -8.42 -5.83
C LYS A 267 25.54 -7.72 -4.57
N LYS A 268 24.92 -6.54 -4.71
CA LYS A 268 24.29 -5.82 -3.59
C LYS A 268 23.25 -6.68 -2.87
N THR A 269 22.40 -7.39 -3.61
CA THR A 269 21.42 -8.31 -3.01
C THR A 269 22.11 -9.44 -2.24
N ALA A 270 23.13 -10.07 -2.82
CA ALA A 270 23.87 -11.17 -2.18
C ALA A 270 24.63 -10.73 -0.92
N GLU A 271 25.04 -9.46 -0.85
CA GLU A 271 25.72 -8.85 0.30
C GLU A 271 24.74 -8.29 1.35
N PHE A 272 23.44 -8.28 1.07
CA PHE A 272 22.43 -7.71 1.97
C PHE A 272 22.44 -8.37 3.35
N PRO A 273 22.34 -7.62 4.47
CA PRO A 273 22.30 -8.17 5.81
C PRO A 273 20.92 -8.80 6.09
N ALA A 274 20.79 -10.09 5.84
CA ALA A 274 19.52 -10.79 5.98
C ALA A 274 19.03 -10.86 7.43
N LYS A 275 17.79 -10.42 7.64
CA LYS A 275 17.13 -10.38 8.96
C LYS A 275 15.99 -11.39 9.07
N ASN A 276 15.47 -11.86 7.95
CA ASN A 276 14.34 -12.78 7.87
C ASN A 276 14.50 -13.76 6.69
N ASP A 277 13.57 -14.70 6.57
CA ASP A 277 13.59 -15.73 5.53
C ASP A 277 13.45 -15.13 4.12
N GLU A 278 12.70 -14.03 3.96
CA GLU A 278 12.58 -13.33 2.68
C GLU A 278 13.93 -12.80 2.20
N ASP A 279 14.70 -12.16 3.09
CA ASP A 279 16.04 -11.67 2.75
C ASP A 279 16.97 -12.83 2.35
N GLN A 280 16.87 -13.97 3.05
CA GLN A 280 17.66 -15.14 2.70
C GLN A 280 17.30 -15.69 1.32
N GLN A 281 16.00 -15.75 0.99
CA GLN A 281 15.54 -16.17 -0.33
C GLN A 281 16.07 -15.25 -1.43
N ALA A 282 15.99 -13.93 -1.22
CA ALA A 282 16.49 -12.95 -2.19
C ALA A 282 18.00 -13.09 -2.43
N LYS A 283 18.78 -13.28 -1.37
CA LYS A 283 20.23 -13.55 -1.45
C LYS A 283 20.55 -14.80 -2.25
N GLN A 284 19.89 -15.90 -1.92
CA GLN A 284 20.10 -17.18 -2.59
C GLN A 284 19.74 -17.10 -4.07
N GLU A 285 18.65 -16.41 -4.42
CA GLU A 285 18.26 -16.20 -5.81
C GLU A 285 19.29 -15.34 -6.56
N ALA A 286 19.73 -14.22 -5.98
CA ALA A 286 20.77 -13.38 -6.58
C ALA A 286 22.06 -14.16 -6.83
N GLN A 287 22.52 -14.97 -5.86
CA GLN A 287 23.72 -15.78 -6.01
C GLN A 287 23.58 -16.84 -7.12
N LYS A 288 22.42 -17.49 -7.21
CA LYS A 288 22.13 -18.45 -8.29
C LYS A 288 22.22 -17.78 -9.66
N ILE A 289 21.64 -16.59 -9.80
CA ILE A 289 21.68 -15.83 -11.07
C ILE A 289 23.12 -15.41 -11.39
N LEU A 290 23.87 -14.85 -10.44
CA LEU A 290 25.28 -14.48 -10.64
C LEU A 290 26.14 -15.65 -11.15
N ASN A 291 25.96 -16.84 -10.56
CA ASN A 291 26.67 -18.05 -10.97
C ASN A 291 26.28 -18.51 -12.37
N SER A 292 25.05 -18.23 -12.83
CA SER A 292 24.60 -18.54 -14.19
C SER A 292 25.12 -17.57 -15.25
N ILE A 293 25.32 -16.29 -14.90
CA ILE A 293 25.85 -15.26 -15.82
C ILE A 293 27.37 -15.39 -16.00
N SER A 294 28.06 -15.94 -14.99
CA SER A 294 29.52 -16.10 -15.00
C SER A 294 30.01 -17.37 -15.70
N LYS A 295 29.09 -18.20 -16.23
CA LYS A 295 29.38 -19.42 -17.00
C LYS A 295 29.19 -19.16 -18.49
#